data_AF-A0A0G0I562-F1
#
_entry.id   AF-A0A0G0I562-F1
#
_cell.length_a   1.000
_cell.length_b   1.000
_cell.length_c   1.000
_cell.angle_alpha   90.00
_cell.angle_beta   90.00
_cell.angle_gamma   90.00
#
_symmetry.space_group_name_H-M   'P 1'
#
loop_
_entity.id
_entity.type
_entity.pdbx_description
1 polymer ?
#
loop_
_entity_poly.entity_id
_entity_poly.type
_entity_poly.pdbx_seq_one_letter_code
_entity_poly.pdbx_strand_id
1 'polypeptide(L)'
;MRNSKPTPITETLSLFKENIAKRKKFVKNEFQAYGLELAAELDDWKNKSLYIRLAKKEDRKLLEKARYFVKDHSPGQVKTPYRLFMWKLKELRMEKEISS
;
A
#
# COMPACT_ATOMS: atom_id res chain seq x y z
N MET A 1 39.45 -1.93 -30.28
CA MET A 1 38.52 -0.77 -30.29
C MET A 1 37.15 -1.26 -29.82
N ARG A 2 36.56 -0.65 -28.78
CA ARG A 2 35.18 -1.00 -28.37
C ARG A 2 34.24 -0.56 -29.48
N ASN A 3 33.63 -1.53 -30.17
CA ASN A 3 32.67 -1.26 -31.23
C ASN A 3 31.36 -0.80 -30.59
N SER A 4 31.26 0.48 -30.22
CA SER A 4 30.03 1.04 -29.63
C SER A 4 29.05 1.41 -30.73
N LYS A 5 28.48 0.39 -31.40
CA LYS A 5 27.30 0.64 -32.23
C LYS A 5 26.19 1.15 -31.31
N PRO A 6 25.54 2.28 -31.62
CA PRO A 6 24.44 2.76 -30.81
C PRO A 6 23.32 1.72 -30.83
N THR A 7 22.75 1.43 -29.67
CA THR A 7 21.65 0.47 -29.55
C THR A 7 20.47 0.94 -30.40
N PRO A 8 19.94 0.08 -31.29
CA PRO A 8 18.74 0.41 -32.06
C PRO A 8 17.56 0.76 -31.15
N ILE A 9 16.72 1.69 -31.61
CA ILE A 9 15.55 2.15 -30.84
C ILE A 9 14.60 0.98 -30.51
N THR A 10 14.53 -0.02 -31.38
CA THR A 10 13.74 -1.24 -31.18
C THR A 10 14.21 -2.06 -29.99
N GLU A 11 15.53 -2.13 -29.78
CA GLU A 11 16.14 -2.90 -28.69
C GLU A 11 15.93 -2.21 -27.34
N THR A 12 16.05 -0.88 -27.32
CA THR A 12 15.73 -0.06 -26.13
C THR A 12 14.24 -0.13 -25.77
N LEU A 13 13.33 -0.11 -26.76
CA LEU A 13 11.90 -0.32 -26.53
C LEU A 13 11.59 -1.71 -25.95
N SER A 14 12.27 -2.76 -26.45
CA SER A 14 12.11 -4.13 -25.94
C SER A 14 12.57 -4.25 -24.48
N LEU A 15 13.77 -3.73 -24.18
CA LEU A 15 14.31 -3.64 -22.82
C LEU A 15 13.38 -2.89 -21.86
N PHE A 16 12.77 -1.79 -22.33
CA PHE A 16 11.83 -1.02 -21.55
C PHE A 16 10.53 -1.81 -21.26
N LYS A 17 9.99 -2.50 -22.28
CA LYS A 17 8.78 -3.33 -22.15
C LYS A 17 8.98 -4.48 -21.16
N GLU A 18 10.13 -5.16 -21.22
CA GLU A 18 10.49 -6.20 -20.24
C GLU A 18 10.63 -5.66 -18.82
N ASN A 19 11.26 -4.50 -18.65
CA ASN A 19 11.41 -3.87 -17.34
C ASN A 19 10.06 -3.50 -16.73
N ILE A 20 9.13 -2.97 -17.52
CA ILE A 20 7.76 -2.70 -17.07
C ILE A 20 7.04 -3.99 -16.67
N ALA A 21 7.16 -5.05 -17.48
CA ALA A 21 6.56 -6.35 -17.16
C ALA A 21 7.13 -6.95 -15.86
N LYS A 22 8.45 -6.85 -15.64
CA LYS A 22 9.11 -7.27 -14.39
C LYS A 22 8.65 -6.42 -13.19
N ARG A 23 8.45 -5.11 -13.36
CA ARG A 23 7.96 -4.22 -12.30
C ARG A 23 6.49 -4.48 -11.93
N LYS A 24 5.63 -4.75 -12.91
CA LYS A 24 4.24 -5.18 -12.66
C LYS A 24 4.15 -6.47 -11.84
N LYS A 25 5.18 -7.34 -11.92
CA LYS A 25 5.28 -8.57 -11.13
C LYS A 25 5.46 -8.33 -9.62
N PHE A 26 5.75 -7.12 -9.15
CA PHE A 26 5.91 -6.81 -7.72
C PHE A 26 4.63 -6.33 -7.03
N VAL A 27 3.62 -5.87 -7.78
CA VAL A 27 2.28 -5.56 -7.26
C VAL A 27 1.30 -6.50 -7.94
N LYS A 28 1.30 -7.77 -7.51
CA LYS A 28 0.48 -8.81 -8.13
C LYS A 28 -0.98 -8.74 -7.70
N ASN A 29 -1.24 -8.21 -6.50
CA ASN A 29 -2.56 -8.27 -5.88
C ASN A 29 -2.99 -6.89 -5.35
N GLU A 30 -4.28 -6.59 -5.48
CA GLU A 30 -4.89 -5.33 -5.03
C GLU A 30 -4.63 -5.05 -3.54
N PHE A 31 -4.59 -6.09 -2.70
CA PHE A 31 -4.29 -5.93 -1.27
C PHE A 31 -2.85 -5.47 -1.01
N GLN A 32 -1.89 -5.78 -1.89
CA GLN A 32 -0.52 -5.28 -1.76
C GLN A 32 -0.45 -3.80 -2.11
N ALA A 33 -1.09 -3.39 -3.21
CA ALA A 33 -1.19 -1.99 -3.60
C ALA A 33 -1.83 -1.17 -2.47
N TYR A 34 -2.94 -1.66 -1.93
CA TYR A 34 -3.65 -1.00 -0.84
C TYR A 34 -2.86 -0.94 0.46
N GLY A 35 -2.16 -2.02 0.83
CA GLY A 35 -1.30 -2.00 2.01
C GLY A 35 -0.17 -0.98 1.91
N LEU A 36 0.40 -0.80 0.71
CA LEU A 36 1.41 0.23 0.45
C LEU A 36 0.81 1.65 0.49
N GLU A 37 -0.38 1.84 -0.08
CA GLU A 37 -1.12 3.11 -0.04
C GLU A 37 -1.43 3.51 1.40
N LEU A 38 -1.95 2.59 2.22
CA LEU A 38 -2.19 2.81 3.66
C LEU A 38 -0.93 3.20 4.41
N ALA A 39 0.19 2.51 4.15
CA ALA A 39 1.46 2.81 4.82
C ALA A 39 1.98 4.21 4.46
N ALA A 40 1.76 4.66 3.22
CA ALA A 40 2.12 6.00 2.78
C ALA A 40 1.21 7.06 3.42
N GLU A 41 -0.10 6.83 3.47
CA GLU A 41 -1.06 7.78 4.06
C GLU A 41 -0.90 7.94 5.58
N LEU A 42 -0.53 6.87 6.28
CA LEU A 42 -0.34 6.87 7.72
C LEU A 42 1.09 7.28 8.14
N ASP A 43 1.90 7.75 7.19
CA ASP A 43 3.30 8.12 7.38
C ASP A 43 4.12 7.03 8.11
N ASP A 44 3.82 5.76 7.83
CA ASP A 44 4.41 4.59 8.48
C ASP A 44 4.95 3.58 7.45
N TRP A 45 5.80 4.11 6.57
CA TRP A 45 6.42 3.31 5.51
C TRP A 45 7.35 2.21 6.05
N LYS A 46 7.91 2.41 7.25
CA LYS A 46 8.76 1.43 7.92
C LYS A 46 8.01 0.12 8.16
N ASN A 47 6.72 0.20 8.48
CA ASN A 47 5.88 -0.96 8.75
C ASN A 47 4.98 -1.38 7.58
N LYS A 48 5.31 -1.04 6.32
CA LYS A 48 4.52 -1.40 5.12
C LYS A 48 4.07 -2.87 5.05
N SER A 49 4.91 -3.81 5.51
CA SER A 49 4.59 -5.25 5.54
C SER A 49 3.44 -5.59 6.48
N LEU A 50 3.26 -4.83 7.57
CA LEU A 50 2.12 -4.93 8.48
C LEU A 50 0.82 -4.58 7.75
N TYR A 51 0.78 -3.45 7.04
CA TYR A 51 -0.39 -2.99 6.32
C TYR A 51 -0.77 -3.92 5.16
N ILE A 52 0.20 -4.45 4.43
CA ILE A 52 -0.04 -5.46 3.39
C ILE A 52 -0.66 -6.73 4.00
N ARG A 53 -0.17 -7.17 5.17
CA ARG A 53 -0.71 -8.33 5.88
C ARG A 53 -2.12 -8.06 6.41
N LEU A 54 -2.41 -6.86 6.91
CA LEU A 54 -3.75 -6.43 7.31
C LEU A 54 -4.70 -6.45 6.11
N ALA A 55 -4.31 -5.85 4.99
CA ALA A 55 -5.09 -5.85 3.75
C ALA A 55 -5.37 -7.25 3.20
N LYS A 56 -4.50 -8.23 3.49
CA LYS A 56 -4.71 -9.63 3.10
C LYS A 56 -5.67 -10.38 4.03
N LYS A 57 -5.70 -10.05 5.33
CA LYS A 57 -6.42 -10.82 6.36
C LYS A 57 -7.79 -10.22 6.73
N GLU A 58 -7.89 -8.90 6.70
CA GLU A 58 -9.08 -8.17 7.13
C GLU A 58 -9.99 -7.81 5.96
N ASP A 59 -11.26 -7.59 6.27
CA ASP A 59 -12.22 -7.08 5.28
C ASP A 59 -11.81 -5.67 4.84
N ARG A 60 -11.78 -5.44 3.52
CA ARG A 60 -11.53 -4.13 2.92
C ARG A 60 -12.42 -3.04 3.51
N LYS A 61 -13.69 -3.34 3.78
CA LYS A 61 -14.65 -2.38 4.36
C LYS A 61 -14.25 -1.90 5.75
N LEU A 62 -13.70 -2.79 6.59
CA LEU A 62 -13.20 -2.43 7.92
C LEU A 62 -11.98 -1.50 7.82
N LEU A 63 -11.03 -1.86 6.96
CA LEU A 63 -9.82 -1.07 6.76
C LEU A 63 -10.14 0.31 6.19
N GLU A 64 -11.09 0.41 5.26
CA GLU A 64 -11.53 1.70 4.71
C GLU A 64 -12.25 2.55 5.74
N LYS A 65 -13.14 1.99 6.57
CA LYS A 65 -13.73 2.73 7.69
C LYS A 65 -12.67 3.31 8.63
N ALA A 66 -11.66 2.52 9.01
CA ALA A 66 -10.56 3.00 9.83
C ALA A 66 -9.73 4.09 9.13
N ARG A 67 -9.48 3.92 7.82
CA ARG A 67 -8.76 4.90 6.99
C ARG A 67 -9.49 6.23 6.90
N TYR A 68 -10.80 6.21 6.60
CA TYR A 68 -11.62 7.43 6.54
C TYR A 68 -11.66 8.16 7.87
N PHE A 69 -11.82 7.42 8.97
CA PHE A 69 -11.77 8.00 10.31
C PHE A 69 -10.47 8.78 10.56
N VAL A 70 -9.32 8.22 10.18
CA VAL A 70 -8.03 8.92 10.34
C VAL A 70 -7.91 10.12 9.42
N LYS A 71 -8.43 10.03 8.18
CA LYS A 71 -8.45 11.17 7.24
C LYS A 71 -9.31 12.32 7.78
N ASP A 72 -10.46 12.02 8.37
CA ASP A 72 -11.38 13.03 8.92
C ASP A 72 -10.75 13.78 10.10
N HIS A 73 -9.93 13.11 10.91
CA HIS A 73 -9.24 13.71 12.06
C HIS A 73 -8.06 14.64 11.70
N SER A 74 -7.87 14.89 10.40
CA SER A 74 -7.02 15.92 9.77
C SER A 74 -5.50 15.88 10.05
N PRO A 75 -4.68 16.31 9.08
CA PRO A 75 -3.22 16.34 9.20
C PRO A 75 -2.81 17.51 10.11
N GLY A 76 -2.24 17.20 11.28
CA GLY A 76 -1.66 18.21 12.18
C GLY A 76 -2.16 18.14 13.63
N GLN A 77 -3.35 17.57 13.87
CA GLN A 77 -3.83 17.34 15.25
C GLN A 77 -3.25 16.05 15.85
N VAL A 78 -3.08 15.02 15.02
CA VAL A 78 -2.62 13.70 15.47
C VAL A 78 -1.14 13.52 15.13
N LYS A 79 -0.29 13.53 16.16
CA LYS A 79 1.17 13.32 16.00
C LYS A 79 1.53 11.92 15.48
N THR A 80 0.62 10.94 15.58
CA THR A 80 0.86 9.54 15.21
C THR A 80 -0.37 8.91 14.52
N PRO A 81 -0.62 9.21 13.23
CA PRO A 81 -1.80 8.72 12.51
C PRO A 81 -1.90 7.19 12.47
N TYR A 82 -0.77 6.49 12.37
CA TYR A 82 -0.72 5.02 12.43
C TYR A 82 -1.29 4.44 13.73
N ARG A 83 -1.11 5.11 14.89
CA ARG A 83 -1.66 4.63 16.17
C ARG A 83 -3.17 4.78 16.22
N LEU A 84 -3.68 5.91 15.71
CA LEU A 84 -5.11 6.16 15.62
C LEU A 84 -5.78 5.14 14.71
N PHE A 85 -5.14 4.83 13.57
CA PHE A 85 -5.60 3.77 12.67
C PHE A 85 -5.70 2.42 13.38
N MET A 86 -4.63 2.01 14.09
CA MET A 86 -4.61 0.72 14.80
C MET A 86 -5.65 0.65 15.92
N TRP A 87 -5.82 1.75 16.67
CA TRP A 87 -6.85 1.86 17.70
C TRP A 87 -8.25 1.73 17.10
N LYS A 88 -8.54 2.49 16.03
CA LYS A 88 -9.86 2.45 15.39
C LYS A 88 -10.15 1.09 14.76
N LEU A 89 -9.14 0.48 14.14
CA LEU A 89 -9.28 -0.86 13.57
C LEU A 89 -9.59 -1.90 14.65
N LYS A 90 -8.99 -1.78 15.85
CA LYS A 90 -9.30 -2.65 16.99
C LYS A 90 -10.74 -2.47 17.45
N GLU A 91 -11.20 -1.22 17.59
CA GLU A 91 -12.58 -0.91 17.98
C GLU A 91 -13.59 -1.51 16.98
N LEU A 92 -13.39 -1.28 15.68
CA LEU A 92 -14.26 -1.81 14.62
C LEU A 92 -14.30 -3.35 14.57
N ARG A 93 -13.22 -4.03 14.96
CA ARG A 93 -13.20 -5.49 15.08
C ARG A 93 -14.07 -5.96 16.24
N MET A 94 -13.97 -5.29 17.38
CA MET A 94 -14.80 -5.61 18.55
C MET A 94 -16.27 -5.37 18.26
N GLU A 95 -16.62 -4.26 17.59
CA GLU A 95 -18.01 -3.99 17.16
C GLU A 95 -18.54 -5.08 16.23
N LYS A 96 -17.70 -5.57 15.30
CA LYS A 96 -18.08 -6.67 14.40
C LYS A 96 -18.33 -7.97 15.15
N GLU A 97 -17.51 -8.29 16.16
CA GLU A 97 -17.68 -9.48 17.00
C GLU A 97 -18.92 -9.40 17.87
N ILE A 98 -19.28 -8.22 18.39
CA ILE A 98 -20.49 -8.02 19.21
C ILE A 98 -21.77 -8.09 18.35
N SER A 99 -21.70 -7.68 17.09
CA SER A 99 -22.84 -7.68 16.17
C SER A 99 -23.04 -9.00 15.39
N SER A 100 -22.15 -9.99 15.56
CA SER A 100 -22.22 -11.31 14.93
C SER A 100 -22.78 -12.35 15.89
#